data_AF-A0A7X8VJB5-F1
#
_entry.id   AF-A0A7X8VJB5-F1
#
_cell.length_a   1.000
_cell.length_b   1.000
_cell.length_c   1.000
_cell.angle_alpha   90.00
_cell.angle_beta   90.00
_cell.angle_gamma   90.00
#
_symmetry.space_group_name_H-M   'P 1'
#
loop_
_entity.id
_entity.type
_entity.pdbx_description
1 polymer ?
#
loop_
_entity_poly.entity_id
_entity_poly.type
_entity_poly.pdbx_seq_one_letter_code
_entity_poly.pdbx_strand_id
1 'polypeptide(L)'
;APVVYTGPLDHYFDYTEGKLGWRTLDFDAEVLNIGDFQGTSVMNYNDADVPFTRIHEFRHFHPEREDRYPKDKTVIMREYSRFADENDEPYYPINTPDDREMLKKYRERAAAEASENNVLFGGRLGTYQYLDMHMAIGSALVMFDNKLTPFFNDGVALTQERGH
;
A
#
# COMPACT_ATOMS: atom_id res chain seq x y z
N ALA A 1 -25.54 7.42 1.25
CA ALA A 1 -24.86 6.55 0.28
C ALA A 1 -23.79 5.77 1.04
N PRO A 2 -23.48 4.52 0.65
CA PRO A 2 -22.43 3.75 1.32
C PRO A 2 -21.06 4.39 1.08
N VAL A 3 -20.11 4.10 1.97
CA VAL A 3 -18.73 4.58 1.87
C VAL A 3 -17.81 3.38 1.64
N VAL A 4 -16.86 3.50 0.71
CA VAL A 4 -15.73 2.58 0.60
C VAL A 4 -14.49 3.31 1.08
N TYR A 5 -14.00 2.93 2.26
CA TYR A 5 -12.85 3.52 2.90
C TYR A 5 -11.60 2.68 2.62
N THR A 6 -10.55 3.33 2.10
CA THR A 6 -9.27 2.69 1.76
C THR A 6 -8.07 3.34 2.46
N GLY A 7 -8.32 4.20 3.45
CA GLY A 7 -7.28 4.76 4.33
C GLY A 7 -6.87 3.77 5.44
N PRO A 8 -5.98 4.17 6.36
CA PRO A 8 -5.54 3.31 7.45
C PRO A 8 -6.70 2.89 8.35
N LEU A 9 -6.83 1.58 8.57
CA LEU A 9 -7.91 0.96 9.33
C LEU A 9 -7.96 1.44 10.78
N ASP A 10 -6.81 1.45 11.45
CA ASP A 10 -6.65 1.89 12.83
C ASP A 10 -6.92 3.40 12.98
N HIS A 11 -6.47 4.21 12.04
CA HIS A 11 -6.70 5.66 12.05
C HIS A 11 -8.18 6.03 11.88
N TYR A 12 -8.94 5.32 11.03
CA TYR A 12 -10.40 5.52 10.90
C TYR A 12 -11.11 5.46 12.26
N PHE A 13 -10.58 4.60 13.12
CA PHE A 13 -11.10 4.24 14.43
C PHE A 13 -10.43 4.99 15.57
N ASP A 14 -9.76 6.11 15.30
CA ASP A 14 -9.02 6.93 16.27
C ASP A 14 -8.04 6.12 17.14
N TYR A 15 -7.46 5.07 16.58
CA TYR A 15 -6.49 4.18 17.22
C TYR A 15 -7.00 3.51 18.52
N THR A 16 -8.30 3.28 18.69
CA THR A 16 -8.88 2.79 19.96
C THR A 16 -8.33 1.44 20.42
N GLU A 17 -7.83 0.60 19.52
CA GLU A 17 -7.25 -0.71 19.83
C GLU A 17 -5.71 -0.71 19.81
N GLY A 18 -5.09 0.47 19.62
CA GLY A 18 -3.65 0.64 19.41
C GLY A 18 -3.27 0.98 17.96
N LYS A 19 -1.99 1.23 17.72
CA LYS A 19 -1.48 1.61 16.38
C LYS A 19 -0.90 0.38 15.69
N LEU A 20 -1.39 0.07 14.50
CA LEU A 20 -0.86 -1.04 13.71
C LEU A 20 0.55 -0.69 13.20
N GLY A 21 1.47 -1.64 13.26
CA GLY A 21 2.85 -1.45 12.86
C GLY A 21 3.02 -1.34 11.33
N TRP A 22 3.61 -0.24 10.85
CA TRP A 22 3.92 -0.06 9.43
C TRP A 22 5.41 0.19 9.22
N ARG A 23 5.94 -0.30 8.10
CA ARG A 23 7.17 0.23 7.51
C ARG A 23 6.83 1.32 6.51
N THR A 24 7.72 2.28 6.41
CA THR A 24 7.72 3.31 5.37
C THR A 24 9.00 3.24 4.53
N LEU A 25 9.03 4.02 3.46
CA LEU A 25 10.14 4.20 2.54
C LEU A 25 10.47 5.69 2.44
N ASP A 26 11.74 6.06 2.59
CA ASP A 26 12.23 7.35 2.14
C ASP A 26 12.93 7.20 0.79
N PHE A 27 12.80 8.20 -0.07
CA PHE A 27 13.36 8.20 -1.42
C PHE A 27 14.28 9.39 -1.63
N ASP A 28 15.53 9.11 -2.02
CA ASP A 28 16.50 10.12 -2.41
C ASP A 28 16.72 10.05 -3.93
N ALA A 29 16.20 11.05 -4.65
CA ALA A 29 16.25 11.12 -6.09
C ALA A 29 17.36 12.05 -6.57
N GLU A 30 18.21 11.53 -7.47
CA GLU A 30 19.38 12.24 -7.98
C GLU A 30 19.38 12.22 -9.52
N VAL A 31 19.65 13.38 -10.13
CA VAL A 31 19.92 13.48 -11.58
C VAL A 31 21.43 13.46 -11.80
N LEU A 32 21.93 12.46 -12.50
CA LEU A 32 23.36 12.30 -12.77
C LEU A 32 23.70 12.79 -14.18
N ASN A 33 24.92 13.33 -14.35
CA ASN A 33 25.47 13.73 -15.65
C ASN A 33 26.17 12.55 -16.36
N ILE A 34 25.47 11.42 -16.41
CA ILE A 34 25.84 10.21 -17.18
C ILE A 34 24.58 9.65 -17.82
N GLY A 35 24.70 9.03 -19.00
CA GLY A 35 23.55 8.44 -19.69
C GLY A 35 22.99 7.19 -19.01
N ASP A 36 23.83 6.39 -18.36
CA ASP A 36 23.44 5.12 -17.78
C ASP A 36 24.27 4.88 -16.51
N PHE A 37 23.59 4.72 -15.37
CA PHE A 37 24.25 4.54 -14.07
C PHE A 37 24.52 3.07 -13.76
N GLN A 38 23.53 2.19 -13.98
CA GLN A 38 23.59 0.79 -13.56
C GLN A 38 23.14 -0.23 -14.63
N GLY A 39 22.67 0.20 -15.80
CA GLY A 39 22.33 -0.66 -16.92
C GLY A 39 21.12 -1.57 -16.71
N THR A 40 20.31 -1.32 -15.66
CA THR A 40 19.11 -2.09 -15.31
C THR A 40 18.15 -1.26 -14.48
N SER A 41 16.85 -1.59 -14.50
CA SER A 41 15.82 -0.77 -13.84
C SER A 41 15.93 -0.76 -12.32
N VAL A 42 16.31 -1.89 -11.71
CA VAL A 42 16.41 -2.03 -10.25
C VAL A 42 17.64 -2.86 -9.90
N MET A 43 18.49 -2.33 -9.02
CA MET A 43 19.63 -3.04 -8.46
C MET A 43 19.47 -3.11 -6.94
N ASN A 44 19.38 -4.33 -6.39
CA ASN A 44 19.35 -4.54 -4.95
C ASN A 44 20.77 -4.43 -4.37
N TYR A 45 20.89 -3.87 -3.18
CA TYR A 45 22.12 -3.81 -2.42
C TYR A 45 21.94 -4.64 -1.15
N ASN A 46 22.55 -5.82 -1.15
CA ASN A 46 22.30 -6.84 -0.13
C ASN A 46 23.26 -6.74 1.07
N ASP A 47 24.32 -5.94 0.96
CA ASP A 47 25.32 -5.78 2.01
C ASP A 47 24.82 -4.84 3.11
N ALA A 48 25.04 -5.23 4.37
CA ALA A 48 24.50 -4.52 5.53
C ALA A 48 25.17 -3.16 5.81
N ASP A 49 26.33 -2.90 5.22
CA ASP A 49 27.03 -1.61 5.29
C ASP A 49 26.50 -0.59 4.26
N VAL A 50 25.60 -1.00 3.36
CA VAL A 50 24.92 -0.10 2.43
C VAL A 50 23.60 0.39 3.07
N PRO A 51 23.38 1.72 3.18
CA PRO A 51 22.25 2.26 3.95
C PRO A 51 20.89 2.20 3.22
N PHE A 52 20.87 1.98 1.91
CA PHE A 52 19.65 1.86 1.09
C PHE A 52 19.46 0.42 0.63
N THR A 53 18.21 0.00 0.43
CA THR A 53 17.86 -1.38 0.04
C THR A 53 18.11 -1.67 -1.44
N ARG A 54 17.88 -0.66 -2.29
CA ARG A 54 18.05 -0.76 -3.74
C ARG A 54 18.14 0.62 -4.39
N ILE A 55 18.60 0.63 -5.63
CA ILE A 55 18.57 1.80 -6.52
C ILE A 55 17.67 1.50 -7.72
N HIS A 56 16.74 2.42 -7.97
CA HIS A 56 15.93 2.43 -9.19
C HIS A 56 16.59 3.36 -10.21
N GLU A 57 16.73 2.93 -11.47
CA GLU A 57 17.12 3.79 -12.58
C GLU A 57 16.01 3.77 -13.64
N PHE A 58 15.23 4.85 -13.69
CA PHE A 58 13.90 4.80 -14.31
C PHE A 58 13.90 4.72 -15.83
N ARG A 59 14.98 5.13 -16.50
CA ARG A 59 15.08 5.07 -17.97
C ARG A 59 14.86 3.64 -18.49
N HIS A 60 15.28 2.64 -17.71
CA HIS A 60 15.24 1.23 -18.08
C HIS A 60 13.85 0.58 -17.90
N PHE A 61 12.88 1.23 -17.25
CA PHE A 61 11.48 0.76 -17.27
C PHE A 61 10.81 0.96 -18.63
N HIS A 62 11.31 1.90 -19.43
CA HIS A 62 10.70 2.30 -20.68
C HIS A 62 11.76 2.41 -21.79
N PRO A 63 12.44 1.30 -22.16
CA PRO A 63 13.47 1.31 -23.19
C PRO A 63 12.91 1.70 -24.57
N GLU A 64 11.59 1.60 -24.79
CA GLU A 64 10.93 2.05 -26.01
C GLU A 64 10.97 3.57 -26.22
N ARG A 65 11.36 4.34 -25.19
CA ARG A 65 11.44 5.82 -25.21
C ARG A 65 12.87 6.33 -25.26
N GLU A 66 13.83 5.45 -25.52
CA GLU A 66 15.26 5.75 -25.53
C GLU A 66 15.62 6.89 -26.50
N ASP A 67 14.89 7.06 -27.60
CA ASP A 67 15.03 8.17 -28.56
C ASP A 67 14.64 9.55 -27.98
N ARG A 68 13.82 9.56 -26.92
CA ARG A 68 13.34 10.78 -26.23
C ARG A 68 14.13 11.09 -24.96
N TYR A 69 14.90 10.14 -24.45
CA TYR A 69 15.70 10.34 -23.24
C TYR A 69 17.00 11.08 -23.52
N PRO A 70 17.46 11.93 -22.58
CA PRO A 70 18.79 12.51 -22.66
C PRO A 70 19.84 11.39 -22.71
N LYS A 71 20.86 11.57 -23.55
CA LYS A 71 21.96 10.62 -23.73
C LYS A 71 23.08 10.82 -22.71
N ASP A 72 23.10 11.97 -22.06
CA ASP A 72 24.13 12.43 -21.13
C ASP A 72 23.62 12.54 -19.68
N LYS A 73 22.35 12.15 -19.43
CA LYS A 73 21.73 12.21 -18.10
C LYS A 73 20.85 11.00 -17.81
N THR A 74 20.73 10.70 -16.54
CA THR A 74 19.81 9.70 -16.00
C THR A 74 19.29 10.14 -14.63
N VAL A 75 18.15 9.58 -14.21
CA VAL A 75 17.58 9.80 -12.87
C VAL A 75 17.61 8.49 -12.12
N ILE A 76 18.25 8.50 -10.96
CA ILE A 76 18.27 7.38 -10.04
C ILE A 76 17.50 7.72 -8.76
N MET A 77 17.05 6.70 -8.04
CA MET A 77 16.41 6.86 -6.74
C MET A 77 16.87 5.78 -5.78
N ARG A 78 17.48 6.20 -4.67
CA ARG A 78 17.85 5.32 -3.55
C ARG A 78 16.66 5.18 -2.60
N GLU A 79 16.37 3.94 -2.21
CA GLU A 79 15.24 3.59 -1.34
C GLU A 79 15.71 3.21 0.07
N TYR A 80 15.18 3.86 1.11
CA TYR A 80 15.57 3.64 2.51
C TYR A 80 14.43 3.06 3.34
N SER A 81 14.72 1.89 3.96
CA SER A 81 13.84 1.15 4.87
C SER A 81 13.76 1.70 6.31
N ARG A 82 12.61 2.15 6.83
CA ARG A 82 12.42 2.35 8.28
C ARG A 82 10.99 2.05 8.77
N PHE A 83 10.81 2.10 10.09
CA PHE A 83 9.48 2.11 10.71
C PHE A 83 8.77 3.43 10.39
N ALA A 84 7.46 3.37 10.21
CA ALA A 84 6.63 4.55 10.02
C ALA A 84 6.29 5.18 11.38
N ASP A 85 6.50 6.48 11.49
CA ASP A 85 6.01 7.33 12.58
C ASP A 85 4.62 7.91 12.23
N GLU A 86 4.04 8.70 13.14
CA GLU A 86 2.66 9.20 13.02
C GLU A 86 2.40 10.07 11.77
N ASN A 87 3.44 10.70 11.24
CA ASN A 87 3.33 11.61 10.09
C ASN A 87 3.76 10.95 8.77
N ASP A 88 4.13 9.67 8.79
CA ASP A 88 4.62 8.97 7.61
C ASP A 88 3.50 8.29 6.83
N GLU A 89 3.72 8.16 5.53
CA GLU A 89 2.86 7.33 4.70
C GLU A 89 3.13 5.83 5.01
N PRO A 90 2.10 5.05 5.37
CA PRO A 90 2.26 3.62 5.59
C PRO A 90 2.44 2.85 4.26
N TYR A 91 3.56 2.14 4.11
CA TYR A 91 3.83 1.33 2.91
C TYR A 91 3.56 -0.16 3.14
N TYR A 92 4.13 -0.76 4.19
CA TYR A 92 4.09 -2.21 4.36
C TYR A 92 3.66 -2.61 5.78
N PRO A 93 2.65 -3.48 5.94
CA PRO A 93 2.25 -3.95 7.26
C PRO A 93 3.33 -4.87 7.84
N ILE A 94 3.67 -4.68 9.13
CA ILE A 94 4.73 -5.44 9.79
C ILE A 94 4.25 -6.84 10.21
N ASN A 95 2.97 -6.95 10.60
CA ASN A 95 2.32 -8.21 11.01
C ASN A 95 3.03 -8.95 12.16
N THR A 96 3.48 -8.22 13.19
CA THR A 96 3.90 -8.84 14.46
C THR A 96 2.76 -9.62 15.13
N PRO A 97 3.03 -10.51 16.11
CA PRO A 97 1.98 -11.13 16.90
C PRO A 97 1.00 -10.12 17.50
N ASP A 98 1.50 -9.03 18.08
CA ASP A 98 0.69 -7.97 18.68
C ASP A 98 -0.16 -7.24 17.62
N ASP A 99 0.40 -6.99 16.43
CA ASP A 99 -0.37 -6.41 15.30
C ASP A 99 -1.54 -7.30 14.91
N ARG A 100 -1.37 -8.62 14.90
CA ARG A 100 -2.44 -9.56 14.52
C ARG A 100 -3.56 -9.59 15.56
N GLU A 101 -3.22 -9.45 16.84
CA GLU A 101 -4.22 -9.34 17.90
C GLU A 101 -5.02 -8.03 17.80
N MET A 102 -4.35 -6.90 17.58
CA MET A 102 -5.00 -5.60 17.33
C MET A 102 -5.86 -5.64 16.07
N LEU A 103 -5.33 -6.19 14.97
CA LEU A 103 -6.03 -6.32 13.70
C LEU A 103 -7.35 -7.09 13.85
N LYS A 104 -7.37 -8.15 14.66
CA LYS A 104 -8.59 -8.91 14.90
C LYS A 104 -9.69 -8.02 15.50
N LYS A 105 -9.36 -7.17 16.46
CA LYS A 105 -10.31 -6.23 17.07
C LYS A 105 -10.77 -5.18 16.07
N TYR A 106 -9.85 -4.63 15.28
CA TYR A 106 -10.21 -3.67 14.22
C TYR A 106 -11.10 -4.29 13.14
N ARG A 107 -10.89 -5.56 12.76
CA ARG A 107 -11.77 -6.28 11.84
C ARG A 107 -13.19 -6.46 12.41
N GLU A 108 -13.32 -6.68 13.71
CA GLU A 108 -14.63 -6.72 14.39
C GLU A 108 -15.32 -5.36 14.34
N ARG A 109 -14.59 -4.26 14.57
CA ARG A 109 -15.12 -2.89 14.44
C ARG A 109 -15.51 -2.55 13.00
N ALA A 110 -14.69 -2.90 12.02
CA ALA A 110 -14.99 -2.71 10.59
C ALA A 110 -16.25 -3.46 10.14
N ALA A 111 -16.44 -4.69 10.65
CA ALA A 111 -17.65 -5.47 10.36
C ALA A 111 -18.91 -4.80 10.94
N ALA A 112 -18.84 -4.30 12.18
CA ALA A 112 -19.92 -3.54 12.80
C ALA A 112 -20.23 -2.26 12.01
N GLU A 113 -19.19 -1.50 11.65
CA GLU A 113 -19.31 -0.26 10.87
C GLU A 113 -19.95 -0.48 9.49
N ALA A 114 -19.64 -1.61 8.83
CA ALA A 114 -20.28 -1.98 7.58
C ALA A 114 -21.80 -2.17 7.73
N SER A 115 -22.24 -2.86 8.80
CA SER A 115 -23.65 -3.13 9.05
C SER A 115 -24.43 -1.95 9.64
N GLU A 116 -23.80 -1.15 10.48
CA GLU A 116 -24.44 -0.06 11.21
C GLU A 116 -24.40 1.26 10.44
N ASN A 117 -23.29 1.51 9.73
CA ASN A 117 -22.98 2.81 9.12
C ASN A 117 -22.75 2.73 7.60
N ASN A 118 -22.89 1.54 6.98
CA ASN A 118 -22.69 1.31 5.55
C ASN A 118 -21.29 1.70 5.06
N VAL A 119 -20.25 1.43 5.87
CA VAL A 119 -18.85 1.69 5.51
C VAL A 119 -18.11 0.37 5.27
N LEU A 120 -17.67 0.15 4.04
CA LEU A 120 -16.80 -0.97 3.67
C LEU A 120 -15.34 -0.55 3.71
N PHE A 121 -14.48 -1.46 4.16
CA PHE A 121 -13.04 -1.27 4.25
C PHE A 121 -12.32 -2.09 3.19
N GLY A 122 -11.46 -1.47 2.40
CA GLY A 122 -10.77 -2.12 1.28
C GLY A 122 -9.34 -1.64 1.05
N GLY A 123 -8.64 -2.33 0.18
CA GLY A 123 -7.26 -1.98 -0.20
C GLY A 123 -6.24 -2.17 0.93
N ARG A 124 -4.97 -1.87 0.61
CA ARG A 124 -3.81 -2.17 1.48
C ARG A 124 -3.98 -1.63 2.90
N LEU A 125 -4.38 -0.37 3.02
CA LEU A 125 -4.47 0.33 4.31
C LEU A 125 -5.73 -0.03 5.08
N GLY A 126 -6.87 -0.13 4.38
CA GLY A 126 -8.16 -0.44 4.98
C GLY A 126 -8.26 -1.89 5.48
N THR A 127 -7.43 -2.80 4.98
CA THR A 127 -7.40 -4.21 5.42
C THR A 127 -6.13 -4.64 6.13
N TYR A 128 -5.14 -3.75 6.25
CA TYR A 128 -3.80 -4.05 6.79
C TYR A 128 -3.14 -5.26 6.10
N GLN A 129 -3.20 -5.30 4.77
CA GLN A 129 -2.67 -6.38 3.95
C GLN A 129 -1.76 -5.86 2.86
N TYR A 130 -0.61 -6.52 2.68
CA TYR A 130 0.22 -6.28 1.52
C TYR A 130 -0.52 -6.76 0.27
N LEU A 131 -0.89 -5.83 -0.62
CA LEU A 131 -1.58 -6.13 -1.87
C LEU A 131 -0.79 -5.53 -3.03
N ASP A 132 -0.33 -6.37 -3.95
CA ASP A 132 0.11 -5.91 -5.27
C ASP A 132 -1.07 -5.31 -6.04
N MET A 133 -0.78 -4.51 -7.08
CA MET A 133 -1.80 -3.81 -7.87
C MET A 133 -2.93 -4.74 -8.35
N HIS A 134 -2.59 -5.89 -8.92
CA HIS A 134 -3.57 -6.84 -9.46
C HIS A 134 -4.43 -7.49 -8.36
N MET A 135 -3.87 -7.72 -7.17
CA MET A 135 -4.60 -8.23 -6.01
C MET A 135 -5.57 -7.19 -5.46
N ALA A 136 -5.16 -5.92 -5.40
CA ALA A 136 -6.03 -4.81 -5.01
C ALA A 136 -7.19 -4.63 -6.00
N ILE A 137 -6.92 -4.68 -7.31
CA ILE A 137 -7.96 -4.63 -8.36
C ILE A 137 -8.92 -5.82 -8.22
N GLY A 138 -8.40 -7.05 -8.09
CA GLY A 138 -9.21 -8.23 -7.90
C GLY A 138 -10.10 -8.14 -6.64
N SER A 139 -9.54 -7.67 -5.52
CA SER A 139 -10.27 -7.43 -4.28
C SER A 139 -11.39 -6.40 -4.46
N ALA A 140 -11.13 -5.29 -5.17
CA ALA A 140 -12.11 -4.25 -5.44
C ALA A 140 -13.26 -4.75 -6.34
N LEU A 141 -12.95 -5.52 -7.39
CA LEU A 141 -13.96 -6.13 -8.26
C LEU A 141 -14.85 -7.11 -7.46
N VAL A 142 -14.25 -7.97 -6.63
CA VAL A 142 -14.98 -8.89 -5.75
C VAL A 142 -15.89 -8.12 -4.79
N MET A 143 -15.42 -7.03 -4.18
CA MET A 143 -16.24 -6.19 -3.30
C MET A 143 -17.39 -5.53 -4.06
N PHE A 144 -17.10 -5.01 -5.26
CA PHE A 144 -18.10 -4.36 -6.10
C PHE A 144 -19.22 -5.33 -6.50
N ASP A 145 -18.87 -6.51 -7.01
CA ASP A 145 -19.84 -7.49 -7.50
C ASP A 145 -20.65 -8.12 -6.36
N ASN A 146 -20.01 -8.43 -5.22
CA ASN A 146 -20.65 -9.21 -4.16
C ASN A 146 -21.26 -8.38 -3.02
N LYS A 147 -20.89 -7.10 -2.89
CA LYS A 147 -21.36 -6.23 -1.79
C LYS A 147 -22.06 -4.98 -2.31
N LEU A 148 -21.41 -4.21 -3.18
CA LEU A 148 -21.97 -2.93 -3.64
C LEU A 148 -23.11 -3.12 -4.64
N THR A 149 -22.96 -4.02 -5.61
CA THR A 149 -23.98 -4.26 -6.63
C THR A 149 -25.30 -4.76 -6.03
N PRO A 150 -25.31 -5.78 -5.14
CA PRO A 150 -26.55 -6.21 -4.47
C PRO A 150 -27.14 -5.14 -3.56
N PHE A 151 -26.31 -4.32 -2.92
CA PHE A 151 -26.81 -3.20 -2.12
C PHE A 151 -27.54 -2.16 -2.97
N PHE A 152 -26.95 -1.74 -4.09
CA PHE A 152 -27.54 -0.71 -4.95
C PHE A 152 -28.74 -1.20 -5.76
N ASN A 153 -28.71 -2.45 -6.23
CA ASN A 153 -29.75 -2.98 -7.13
C ASN A 153 -30.89 -3.65 -6.38
N ASP A 154 -30.58 -4.38 -5.30
CA ASP A 154 -31.52 -5.28 -4.64
C ASP A 154 -31.84 -4.87 -3.18
N GLY A 155 -31.19 -3.80 -2.68
CA GLY A 155 -31.38 -3.32 -1.31
C GLY A 155 -30.81 -4.24 -0.24
N VAL A 156 -29.89 -5.14 -0.60
CA VAL A 156 -29.22 -6.05 0.35
C VAL A 156 -28.34 -5.24 1.31
N ALA A 157 -28.53 -5.43 2.62
CA ALA A 157 -27.74 -4.74 3.63
C ALA A 157 -26.24 -5.03 3.50
N LEU A 158 -25.40 -4.01 3.69
CA LEU A 158 -23.95 -4.19 3.64
C LEU A 158 -23.47 -5.00 4.84
N THR A 159 -22.63 -5.99 4.54
CA THR A 159 -21.94 -6.80 5.55
C THR A 159 -20.51 -7.03 5.11
N GLN A 160 -19.59 -6.91 6.04
CA GLN A 160 -18.19 -7.22 5.82
C GLN A 160 -17.77 -8.29 6.84
N GLU A 161 -18.12 -9.54 6.51
CA GLU A 161 -17.64 -10.68 7.29
C GLU A 161 -16.11 -10.70 7.33
N ARG A 162 -15.54 -11.34 8.35
CA ARG A 162 -14.10 -11.44 8.59
C ARG A 162 -13.37 -11.94 7.34
N GLY A 163 -12.91 -11.03 6.50
CA GLY A 163 -12.01 -11.33 5.40
C GLY A 163 -10.73 -11.91 5.98
N HIS A 164 -10.27 -13.02 5.39
CA HIS A 164 -9.08 -13.79 5.79
C HIS A 164 -7.90 -12.91 6.18
#